data_AF-A0A1Q8Q2T9-F1
#
_entry.id   AF-A0A1Q8Q2T9-F1
#
_cell.length_a   1.000
_cell.length_b   1.000
_cell.length_c   1.000
_cell.angle_alpha   90.00
_cell.angle_beta   90.00
_cell.angle_gamma   90.00
#
_symmetry.space_group_name_H-M   'P 1'
#
loop_
_entity.id
_entity.type
_entity.pdbx_description
1 polymer ?
#
loop_
_entity_poly.entity_id
_entity_poly.type
_entity_poly.pdbx_seq_one_letter_code
_entity_poly.pdbx_strand_id
1 'polypeptide(L)'
;MTESIENKKKQIINLINNENSCIVYDTNIYLNLYEYSPETAEFFAKLTNHISNKLILPSTVKREFDNNHGASINRQQNKFKNAVSNLTQPVDQMKSKLQKQFDILDSFKFPRIDELRQDIINEIERLENIFGDYVSEHGNFEELNKNFLNKDMIKQLVDKLVINNKLLEAFTLDEIYLLCAEGERRYKKRTPPGYKDGEKKTGVQAYGDLLIWKEVLAYCQEKNLNLIFVTDDVKEDWFEINDSKRIGFRLELIEEFHKQTKKDVLGVTSQEFFTAVADMYNEEVPTPAEWILGYDLENYIEQLKESFIYSDVQEALISAGDGFVDTSTLTQYDGSNFEMDEDFLENDLISYNFEGYNDGIAEYIVTFNLKLKAFSQEYGGRDDDTKEIILSAPRIHELEGEISVKIQREIDSYLDYWSDINLYDDIEIVDGALREVGTYTEDDLCIECGKEIGIYFDYEQRPICEKCIVINEKGTICTTCGRKVPYDIMYDDKTCLPCEMKNE
;
A
#
# COMPACT_ATOMS: atom_id res chain seq x y z
N MET A 1 5.33 19.56 -6.23
CA MET A 1 5.40 18.82 -4.95
C MET A 1 6.80 18.82 -4.34
N THR A 2 7.86 18.81 -5.14
CA THR A 2 9.26 19.12 -4.73
C THR A 2 9.37 20.38 -3.86
N GLU A 3 8.58 21.41 -4.15
CA GLU A 3 8.50 22.65 -3.37
C GLU A 3 7.98 22.44 -1.92
N SER A 4 7.17 21.40 -1.67
CA SER A 4 6.66 21.04 -0.33
C SER A 4 7.72 20.33 0.52
N ILE A 5 8.41 19.35 -0.07
CA ILE A 5 9.50 18.61 0.61
C ILE A 5 10.66 19.54 0.93
N GLU A 6 11.07 20.37 -0.03
CA GLU A 6 12.16 21.32 0.17
C GLU A 6 11.82 22.40 1.21
N ASN A 7 10.54 22.80 1.28
CA ASN A 7 10.06 23.72 2.31
C ASN A 7 10.04 23.07 3.69
N LYS A 8 9.60 21.81 3.81
CA LYS A 8 9.62 21.07 5.08
C LYS A 8 11.04 20.82 5.59
N LYS A 9 11.96 20.44 4.70
CA LYS A 9 13.40 20.34 5.00
C LYS A 9 13.96 21.66 5.54
N LYS A 10 13.65 22.79 4.89
CA LYS A 10 14.04 24.14 5.37
C LYS A 10 13.47 24.44 6.76
N GLN A 11 12.22 24.06 7.03
CA GLN A 11 11.61 24.23 8.36
C GLN A 11 12.34 23.41 9.44
N ILE A 12 12.67 22.14 9.16
CA ILE A 12 13.44 21.29 10.07
C ILE A 12 14.79 21.93 10.38
N ILE A 13 15.56 22.30 9.35
CA ILE A 13 16.88 22.94 9.51
C ILE A 13 16.77 24.24 10.30
N ASN A 14 15.76 25.07 10.03
CA ASN A 14 15.54 26.32 10.76
C ASN A 14 15.25 26.07 12.26
N LEU A 15 14.43 25.07 12.59
CA LEU A 15 14.17 24.70 13.97
C LEU A 15 15.41 24.09 14.64
N ILE A 16 16.20 23.26 13.95
CA ILE A 16 17.46 22.72 14.48
C ILE A 16 18.49 23.84 14.71
N ASN A 17 18.49 24.92 13.93
CA ASN A 17 19.38 26.07 14.15
C ASN A 17 18.87 27.06 15.21
N ASN A 18 17.57 27.05 15.53
CA ASN A 18 16.99 27.92 16.56
C ASN A 18 17.44 27.49 17.96
N GLU A 19 18.09 28.36 18.73
CA GLU A 19 18.56 28.03 20.10
C GLU A 19 17.43 27.59 21.04
N ASN A 20 16.20 28.07 20.82
CA ASN A 20 15.02 27.75 21.63
C ASN A 20 14.22 26.58 21.04
N SER A 21 14.88 25.48 20.73
CA SER A 21 14.24 24.24 20.27
C SER A 21 14.83 23.01 20.95
N CYS A 22 14.01 21.98 21.10
CA CYS A 22 14.43 20.64 21.46
C CYS A 22 13.90 19.62 20.47
N ILE A 23 14.53 18.45 20.49
CA ILE A 23 14.23 17.33 19.60
C ILE A 23 13.89 16.16 20.51
N VAL A 24 12.78 15.49 20.23
CA VAL A 24 12.37 14.28 20.93
C VAL A 24 12.16 13.19 19.89
N TYR A 25 12.82 12.07 20.11
CA TYR A 25 12.57 10.84 19.38
C TYR A 25 11.58 10.01 20.15
N ASP A 26 10.58 9.50 19.43
CA ASP A 26 9.73 8.43 19.90
C ASP A 26 10.54 7.12 20.04
N THR A 27 9.98 6.15 20.77
CA THR A 27 10.62 4.85 21.03
C THR A 27 10.93 4.12 19.73
N ASN A 28 10.00 4.14 18.76
CA ASN A 28 10.15 3.45 17.48
C ASN A 28 11.40 3.93 16.72
N ILE A 29 11.77 5.20 16.80
CA ILE A 29 12.95 5.74 16.12
C ILE A 29 14.23 5.04 16.60
N TYR A 30 14.37 4.81 17.90
CA TYR A 30 15.53 4.10 18.44
C TYR A 30 15.52 2.60 18.10
N LEU A 31 14.34 1.96 18.16
CA LEU A 31 14.21 0.52 17.93
C LEU A 31 14.39 0.17 16.44
N ASN A 32 13.87 0.99 15.53
CA ASN A 32 13.99 0.82 14.08
C ASN A 32 15.45 0.83 13.62
N LEU A 33 16.35 1.50 14.35
CA LEU A 33 17.79 1.47 14.03
C LEU A 33 18.41 0.07 14.12
N TYR A 34 17.81 -0.86 14.89
CA TYR A 34 18.27 -2.25 14.94
C TYR A 34 17.81 -3.07 13.73
N GLU A 35 16.83 -2.61 12.97
CA GLU A 35 16.32 -3.34 11.79
C GLU A 35 17.18 -3.12 10.54
N TYR A 36 17.98 -2.04 10.56
CA TYR A 36 18.88 -1.66 9.48
C TYR A 36 20.19 -2.45 9.48
N SER A 37 20.94 -2.36 8.39
CA SER A 37 22.31 -2.88 8.33
C SER A 37 23.21 -2.15 9.35
N PRO A 38 24.29 -2.80 9.84
CA PRO A 38 25.25 -2.15 10.73
C PRO A 38 25.75 -0.80 10.22
N GLU A 39 26.10 -0.71 8.93
CA GLU A 39 26.59 0.53 8.31
C GLU A 39 25.55 1.65 8.36
N THR A 40 24.30 1.35 8.00
CA THR A 40 23.20 2.30 8.03
C THR A 40 22.89 2.75 9.47
N ALA A 41 22.85 1.81 10.42
CA ALA A 41 22.62 2.12 11.82
C ALA A 41 23.75 3.00 12.41
N GLU A 42 25.01 2.73 12.05
CA GLU A 42 26.16 3.56 12.42
C GLU A 42 26.05 4.97 11.84
N PHE A 43 25.59 5.11 10.60
CA PHE A 43 25.34 6.40 9.96
C PHE A 43 24.26 7.21 10.68
N PHE A 44 23.10 6.62 10.99
CA PHE A 44 22.05 7.31 11.75
C PHE A 44 22.47 7.66 13.18
N ALA A 45 23.24 6.79 13.83
CA ALA A 45 23.84 7.09 15.13
C ALA A 45 24.83 8.28 15.04
N LYS A 46 25.59 8.40 13.94
CA LYS A 46 26.46 9.55 13.66
C LYS A 46 25.64 10.84 13.49
N LEU A 47 24.58 10.82 12.69
CA LEU A 47 23.69 11.98 12.52
C LEU A 47 23.07 12.42 13.85
N THR A 48 22.59 11.46 14.64
CA THR A 48 22.02 11.72 15.97
C THR A 48 23.05 12.33 16.93
N ASN A 49 24.32 11.93 16.83
CA ASN A 49 25.39 12.50 17.66
C ASN A 49 25.61 13.99 17.40
N HIS A 50 25.50 14.45 16.16
CA HIS A 50 25.67 15.86 15.79
C HIS A 50 24.68 16.80 16.49
N ILE A 51 23.47 16.32 16.75
CA ILE A 51 22.36 17.07 17.36
C ILE A 51 22.08 16.65 18.81
N SER A 52 22.94 15.82 19.41
CA SER A 52 22.75 15.23 20.75
C SER A 52 22.58 16.27 21.87
N ASN A 53 23.05 17.49 21.67
CA ASN A 53 22.85 18.61 22.59
C ASN A 53 21.39 19.09 22.66
N LYS A 54 20.59 18.89 21.61
CA LYS A 54 19.17 19.28 21.52
C LYS A 54 18.20 18.15 21.79
N LEU A 55 18.69 16.92 21.76
CA LEU A 55 17.91 15.73 22.07
C LEU A 55 17.53 15.69 23.55
N ILE A 56 16.27 15.36 23.79
CA ILE A 56 15.66 15.14 25.10
C ILE A 56 15.02 13.77 25.08
N LEU A 57 15.20 13.03 26.17
CA LEU A 57 14.75 11.65 26.29
C LEU A 57 13.59 11.59 27.29
N PRO A 58 12.34 11.41 26.84
CA PRO A 58 11.21 11.17 27.71
C PRO A 58 11.43 9.93 28.58
N SER A 59 10.92 9.95 29.81
CA SER A 59 11.06 8.84 30.75
C SER A 59 10.32 7.61 30.23
N THR A 60 9.18 7.84 29.56
CA THR A 60 8.37 6.78 28.94
C THR A 60 9.11 6.13 27.78
N VAL A 61 9.75 6.93 26.91
CA VAL A 61 10.59 6.41 25.81
C VAL A 61 11.72 5.54 26.34
N LYS A 62 12.43 6.00 27.39
CA LYS A 62 13.51 5.20 28.00
C LYS A 62 13.01 3.85 28.52
N ARG A 63 11.86 3.84 29.20
CA ARG A 63 11.24 2.62 29.73
C ARG A 63 10.84 1.66 28.61
N GLU A 64 10.22 2.16 27.55
CA GLU A 64 9.81 1.33 26.42
C GLU A 64 11.01 0.79 25.64
N PHE A 65 12.06 1.61 25.47
CA PHE A 65 13.31 1.16 24.88
C PHE A 65 13.93 0.03 25.70
N ASP A 66 14.08 0.17 27.02
CA ASP A 66 14.66 -0.88 27.87
C ASP A 66 13.86 -2.19 27.83
N ASN A 67 12.53 -2.11 27.73
CA ASN A 67 11.66 -3.27 27.66
C ASN A 67 11.79 -4.03 26.34
N ASN A 68 11.99 -3.31 25.22
CA ASN A 68 12.02 -3.90 23.87
C ASN A 68 13.44 -4.16 23.36
N HIS A 69 14.47 -3.57 23.98
CA HIS A 69 15.87 -3.65 23.58
C HIS A 69 16.37 -5.07 23.36
N GLY A 70 16.12 -5.97 24.31
CA GLY A 70 16.52 -7.37 24.20
C GLY A 70 15.84 -8.10 23.04
N ALA A 71 14.58 -7.77 22.74
CA ALA A 71 13.86 -8.34 21.61
C ALA A 71 14.43 -7.85 20.28
N SER A 72 14.74 -6.55 20.16
CA SER A 72 15.38 -5.98 18.97
C SER A 72 16.76 -6.58 18.69
N ILE A 73 17.59 -6.76 19.72
CA ILE A 73 18.88 -7.46 19.57
C ILE A 73 18.67 -8.89 19.05
N ASN A 74 17.75 -9.63 19.65
CA ASN A 74 17.50 -11.01 19.24
C ASN A 74 16.97 -11.10 17.80
N ARG A 75 16.09 -10.17 17.39
CA ARG A 75 15.58 -10.10 16.02
C ARG A 75 16.72 -9.85 15.03
N GLN A 76 17.58 -8.89 15.32
CA GLN A 76 18.74 -8.58 14.49
C GLN A 76 19.75 -9.74 14.43
N GLN A 77 19.97 -10.46 15.53
CA GLN A 77 20.82 -11.67 15.50
C GLN A 77 20.24 -12.74 14.58
N ASN A 78 18.94 -13.00 14.69
CA ASN A 78 18.27 -14.02 13.90
C ASN A 78 18.23 -13.65 12.42
N LYS A 79 18.01 -12.38 12.07
CA LYS A 79 18.03 -11.89 10.68
C LYS A 79 19.34 -12.25 9.97
N PHE A 80 20.48 -11.95 10.59
CA PHE A 80 21.79 -12.23 10.01
C PHE A 80 22.17 -13.71 10.07
N LYS A 81 21.79 -14.43 11.13
CA LYS A 81 22.02 -15.87 11.25
C LYS A 81 21.24 -16.65 10.18
N ASN A 82 20.02 -16.22 9.89
CA ASN A 82 19.14 -16.88 8.94
C ASN A 82 19.34 -16.36 7.50
N ALA A 83 20.13 -15.31 7.26
CA ALA A 83 20.33 -14.74 5.92
C ALA A 83 20.81 -15.80 4.91
N VAL A 84 21.75 -16.67 5.32
CA VAL A 84 22.24 -17.76 4.47
C VAL A 84 21.16 -18.80 4.22
N SER A 85 20.42 -19.22 5.26
CA SER A 85 19.35 -20.21 5.09
C SER A 85 18.19 -19.67 4.27
N ASN A 86 17.86 -18.38 4.40
CA ASN A 86 16.82 -17.71 3.63
C ASN A 86 17.18 -17.65 2.14
N LEU A 87 18.48 -17.55 1.81
CA LEU A 87 18.97 -17.57 0.44
C LEU A 87 18.94 -18.98 -0.18
N THR A 88 19.26 -20.03 0.58
CA THR A 88 19.34 -21.41 0.05
C THR A 88 18.00 -22.15 0.08
N GLN A 89 17.13 -21.85 1.04
CA GLN A 89 15.87 -22.58 1.26
C GLN A 89 14.88 -22.50 0.08
N PRO A 90 14.69 -21.36 -0.62
CA PRO A 90 13.85 -21.30 -1.82
C PRO A 90 14.31 -22.25 -2.93
N VAL A 91 15.63 -22.40 -3.09
CA VAL A 91 16.23 -23.32 -4.06
C VAL A 91 15.92 -24.77 -3.67
N ASP A 92 16.08 -25.13 -2.39
CA ASP A 92 15.75 -26.46 -1.88
C ASP A 92 14.24 -26.77 -2.08
N GLN A 93 13.37 -25.80 -1.82
CA GLN A 93 11.93 -25.93 -2.04
C GLN A 93 11.60 -26.11 -3.52
N MET A 94 12.17 -25.29 -4.40
CA MET A 94 12.01 -25.39 -5.85
C MET A 94 12.46 -26.76 -6.36
N LYS A 95 13.64 -27.23 -5.95
CA LYS A 95 14.19 -28.55 -6.24
C LYS A 95 13.23 -29.66 -5.84
N SER A 96 12.69 -29.59 -4.62
CA SER A 96 11.72 -30.58 -4.12
C SER A 96 10.39 -30.59 -4.89
N LYS A 97 9.88 -29.41 -5.29
CA LYS A 97 8.65 -29.27 -6.07
C LYS A 97 8.84 -29.83 -7.48
N LEU A 98 9.94 -29.46 -8.14
CA LEU A 98 10.28 -29.96 -9.49
C LEU A 98 10.49 -31.47 -9.50
N GLN A 99 11.15 -32.02 -8.47
CA GLN A 99 11.36 -33.46 -8.37
C GLN A 99 10.04 -34.25 -8.33
N LYS A 100 9.05 -33.77 -7.57
CA LYS A 100 7.70 -34.36 -7.56
C LYS A 100 7.03 -34.31 -8.94
N GLN A 101 7.17 -33.20 -9.67
CA GLN A 101 6.61 -33.07 -11.02
C GLN A 101 7.31 -34.01 -12.01
N PHE A 102 8.63 -34.15 -11.93
CA PHE A 102 9.36 -35.13 -12.73
C PHE A 102 8.95 -36.56 -12.42
N ASP A 103 8.64 -36.89 -11.17
CA ASP A 103 8.17 -38.22 -10.78
C ASP A 103 6.75 -38.49 -11.33
N ILE A 104 5.87 -37.48 -11.34
CA ILE A 104 4.55 -37.55 -11.99
C ILE A 104 4.71 -37.77 -13.51
N LEU A 105 5.54 -36.97 -14.18
CA LEU A 105 5.75 -37.07 -15.62
C LEU A 105 6.44 -38.39 -16.03
N ASP A 106 7.36 -38.89 -15.20
CA ASP A 106 7.95 -40.21 -15.42
C ASP A 106 6.93 -41.34 -15.24
N SER A 107 5.94 -41.18 -14.35
CA SER A 107 4.83 -42.13 -14.22
C SER A 107 3.99 -42.25 -15.50
N PHE A 108 3.88 -41.15 -16.25
CA PHE A 108 3.23 -41.11 -17.58
C PHE A 108 4.16 -41.54 -18.72
N LYS A 109 5.42 -41.87 -18.44
CA LYS A 109 6.43 -42.33 -19.41
C LYS A 109 6.64 -41.38 -20.59
N PHE A 110 6.65 -40.08 -20.32
CA PHE A 110 6.96 -39.07 -21.34
C PHE A 110 8.38 -39.26 -21.91
N PRO A 111 8.58 -39.11 -23.23
CA PRO A 111 9.90 -39.25 -23.84
C PRO A 111 10.90 -38.22 -23.30
N ARG A 112 12.17 -38.64 -23.10
CA ARG A 112 13.30 -37.79 -22.70
C ARG A 112 13.13 -37.06 -21.36
N ILE A 113 12.22 -37.49 -20.51
CA ILE A 113 11.99 -36.88 -19.19
C ILE A 113 13.21 -36.96 -18.28
N ASP A 114 14.00 -38.04 -18.38
CA ASP A 114 15.26 -38.20 -17.62
C ASP A 114 16.34 -37.22 -18.07
N GLU A 115 16.42 -36.91 -19.36
CA GLU A 115 17.36 -35.90 -19.89
C GLU A 115 16.98 -34.51 -19.36
N LEU A 116 15.70 -34.13 -19.46
CA LEU A 116 15.19 -32.87 -18.92
C LEU A 116 15.41 -32.76 -17.40
N ARG A 117 15.17 -33.86 -16.67
CA ARG A 117 15.41 -33.94 -15.21
C ARG A 117 16.88 -33.63 -14.89
N GLN A 118 17.82 -34.22 -15.62
CA GLN A 118 19.25 -33.99 -15.41
C GLN A 118 19.66 -32.56 -15.77
N ASP A 119 19.20 -32.02 -16.90
CA ASP A 119 19.51 -30.66 -17.32
C ASP A 119 19.07 -29.62 -16.26
N ILE A 120 17.85 -29.77 -15.73
CA ILE A 120 17.32 -28.88 -14.69
C ILE A 120 18.05 -29.04 -13.36
N ILE A 121 18.40 -30.28 -12.95
CA ILE A 121 19.19 -30.50 -11.73
C ILE A 121 20.56 -29.83 -11.83
N ASN A 122 21.23 -29.92 -12.98
CA ASN A 122 22.54 -29.28 -13.18
C ASN A 122 22.46 -27.75 -13.06
N GLU A 123 21.41 -27.11 -13.59
CA GLU A 123 21.23 -25.66 -13.43
C GLU A 123 20.91 -25.28 -11.97
N ILE A 124 20.14 -26.10 -11.24
CA ILE A 124 19.92 -25.91 -9.80
C ILE A 124 21.24 -26.01 -9.03
N GLU A 125 22.08 -27.01 -9.30
CA GLU A 125 23.40 -27.13 -8.67
C GLU A 125 24.30 -25.94 -9.00
N ARG A 126 24.20 -25.40 -10.22
CA ARG A 126 24.93 -24.17 -10.60
C ARG A 126 24.45 -22.97 -9.79
N LEU A 127 23.15 -22.81 -9.58
CA LEU A 127 22.58 -21.76 -8.72
C LEU A 127 23.04 -21.93 -7.27
N GLU A 128 23.01 -23.15 -6.73
CA GLU A 128 23.51 -23.47 -5.38
C GLU A 128 24.99 -23.06 -5.22
N ASN A 129 25.83 -23.30 -6.23
CA ASN A 129 27.24 -22.90 -6.21
C ASN A 129 27.42 -21.37 -6.24
N ILE A 130 26.65 -20.63 -7.07
CA ILE A 130 26.71 -19.16 -7.11
C ILE A 130 26.37 -18.57 -5.74
N PHE A 131 25.33 -19.11 -5.10
CA PHE A 131 24.94 -18.72 -3.74
C PHE A 131 26.02 -19.08 -2.72
N GLY A 132 26.61 -20.28 -2.82
CA GLY A 132 27.72 -20.71 -1.96
C GLY A 132 28.95 -19.81 -2.08
N ASP A 133 29.31 -19.39 -3.29
CA ASP A 133 30.43 -18.47 -3.56
C ASP A 133 30.14 -17.08 -2.96
N TYR A 134 28.94 -16.53 -3.17
CA TYR A 134 28.54 -15.26 -2.58
C TYR A 134 28.60 -15.28 -1.05
N VAL A 135 28.05 -16.33 -0.43
CA VAL A 135 28.09 -16.52 1.03
C VAL A 135 29.52 -16.69 1.53
N SER A 136 30.39 -17.34 0.77
CA SER A 136 31.80 -17.51 1.16
C SER A 136 32.59 -16.20 1.06
N GLU A 137 32.31 -15.38 0.05
CA GLU A 137 32.94 -14.07 -0.16
C GLU A 137 32.45 -13.01 0.84
N HIS A 138 31.20 -13.12 1.29
CA HIS A 138 30.55 -12.12 2.15
C HIS A 138 30.22 -12.65 3.56
N GLY A 139 30.61 -13.89 3.90
CA GLY A 139 30.22 -14.64 5.11
C GLY A 139 30.66 -14.05 6.46
N ASN A 140 31.34 -12.92 6.46
CA ASN A 140 31.60 -12.13 7.66
C ASN A 140 30.35 -11.39 8.18
N PHE A 141 29.17 -11.55 7.56
CA PHE A 141 27.91 -10.94 8.01
C PHE A 141 27.60 -11.21 9.49
N GLU A 142 27.76 -12.46 9.95
CA GLU A 142 27.55 -12.80 11.35
C GLU A 142 28.57 -12.12 12.27
N GLU A 143 29.83 -12.03 11.84
CA GLU A 143 30.89 -11.40 12.63
C GLU A 143 30.75 -9.88 12.67
N LEU A 144 30.38 -9.25 11.55
CA LEU A 144 30.05 -7.82 11.47
C LEU A 144 28.87 -7.49 12.37
N ASN A 145 27.77 -8.26 12.28
CA ASN A 145 26.60 -8.06 13.11
C ASN A 145 26.93 -8.29 14.60
N LYS A 146 27.72 -9.33 14.92
CA LYS A 146 28.19 -9.57 16.28
C LYS A 146 29.01 -8.40 16.81
N ASN A 147 29.89 -7.83 15.99
CA ASN A 147 30.69 -6.67 16.38
C ASN A 147 29.82 -5.42 16.60
N PHE A 148 28.83 -5.19 15.74
CA PHE A 148 27.85 -4.13 15.88
C PHE A 148 27.05 -4.27 17.18
N LEU A 149 26.48 -5.44 17.43
CA LEU A 149 25.67 -5.73 18.62
C LEU A 149 26.50 -5.77 19.92
N ASN A 150 27.79 -6.16 19.85
CA ASN A 150 28.68 -6.12 21.02
C ASN A 150 29.00 -4.69 21.45
N LYS A 151 29.14 -3.76 20.49
CA LYS A 151 29.30 -2.34 20.80
C LYS A 151 27.97 -1.73 21.25
N ASP A 152 26.89 -2.13 20.61
CA ASP A 152 25.54 -1.62 20.83
C ASP A 152 25.49 -0.09 20.84
N MET A 153 25.78 0.50 19.67
CA MET A 153 25.89 1.95 19.53
C MET A 153 24.59 2.70 19.81
N ILE A 154 23.44 2.04 19.61
CA ILE A 154 22.13 2.61 19.87
C ILE A 154 21.90 2.69 21.39
N LYS A 155 22.20 1.61 22.14
CA LYS A 155 22.18 1.65 23.61
C LYS A 155 23.15 2.69 24.16
N GLN A 156 24.37 2.77 23.62
CA GLN A 156 25.35 3.78 24.02
C GLN A 156 24.83 5.20 23.81
N LEU A 157 24.10 5.44 22.71
CA LEU A 157 23.48 6.74 22.43
C LEU A 157 22.42 7.09 23.48
N VAL A 158 21.52 6.16 23.78
CA VAL A 158 20.50 6.34 24.83
C VAL A 158 21.15 6.58 26.19
N ASP A 159 22.16 5.79 26.55
CA ASP A 159 22.86 5.94 27.83
C ASP A 159 23.64 7.27 27.90
N LYS A 160 24.21 7.74 26.78
CA LYS A 160 24.84 9.06 26.69
C LYS A 160 23.84 10.20 26.92
N LEU A 161 22.60 10.07 26.48
CA LEU A 161 21.55 11.06 26.78
C LEU A 161 21.27 11.09 28.29
N VAL A 162 21.19 9.93 28.95
CA VAL A 162 21.01 9.85 30.41
C VAL A 162 22.18 10.50 31.15
N ILE A 163 23.42 10.16 30.79
CA ILE A 163 24.65 10.71 31.40
C ILE A 163 24.73 12.23 31.25
N ASN A 164 24.23 12.76 30.13
CA ASN A 164 24.23 14.20 29.85
C ASN A 164 22.99 14.94 30.40
N ASN A 165 22.27 14.34 31.37
CA ASN A 165 21.06 14.91 31.99
C ASN A 165 19.98 15.32 30.97
N LYS A 166 19.80 14.50 29.92
CA LYS A 166 18.74 14.68 28.92
C LYS A 166 17.49 13.85 29.22
N LEU A 167 17.55 12.95 30.20
CA LEU A 167 16.42 12.15 30.65
C LEU A 167 15.45 13.01 31.47
N LEU A 168 14.17 13.01 31.07
CA LEU A 168 13.11 13.69 31.81
C LEU A 168 12.78 12.95 33.12
N GLU A 169 12.34 13.71 34.12
CA GLU A 169 11.82 13.14 35.36
C GLU A 169 10.54 12.34 35.06
N ALA A 170 10.46 11.14 35.61
CA ALA A 170 9.29 10.29 35.43
C ALA A 170 8.10 10.84 36.22
N PHE A 171 6.92 10.76 35.62
CA PHE A 171 5.69 11.03 36.36
C PHE A 171 5.58 10.14 37.60
N THR A 172 5.10 10.74 38.68
CA THR A 172 4.71 10.02 39.88
C THR A 172 3.58 9.04 39.58
N LEU A 173 3.41 8.03 40.43
CA LEU A 173 2.34 7.05 40.25
C LEU A 173 0.95 7.71 40.20
N ASP A 174 0.72 8.73 41.03
CA ASP A 174 -0.54 9.48 41.06
C ASP A 174 -0.79 10.24 39.75
N GLU A 175 0.24 10.88 39.20
CA GLU A 175 0.16 11.53 37.88
C GLU A 175 -0.12 10.53 36.77
N ILE A 176 0.54 9.36 36.79
CA ILE A 176 0.27 8.28 35.82
C ILE A 176 -1.19 7.85 35.89
N TYR A 177 -1.77 7.66 37.09
CA TYR A 177 -3.19 7.32 37.23
C TYR A 177 -4.12 8.40 36.67
N LEU A 178 -3.82 9.67 36.94
CA LEU A 178 -4.60 10.80 36.40
C LEU A 178 -4.53 10.88 34.88
N LEU A 179 -3.34 10.68 34.31
CA LEU A 179 -3.10 10.67 32.87
C LEU A 179 -3.75 9.47 32.19
N CYS A 180 -3.74 8.29 32.81
CA CYS A 180 -4.46 7.12 32.29
C CYS A 180 -5.98 7.37 32.27
N ALA A 181 -6.54 8.00 33.30
CA ALA A 181 -7.96 8.36 33.32
C ALA A 181 -8.30 9.46 32.29
N GLU A 182 -7.36 10.38 32.00
CA GLU A 182 -7.47 11.29 30.86
C GLU A 182 -7.44 10.53 29.52
N GLY A 183 -6.51 9.61 29.36
CA GLY A 183 -6.35 8.78 28.17
C GLY A 183 -7.61 8.00 27.85
N GLU A 184 -8.23 7.37 28.85
CA GLU A 184 -9.50 6.67 28.66
C GLU A 184 -10.59 7.59 28.08
N ARG A 185 -10.67 8.84 28.56
CA ARG A 185 -11.61 9.85 28.06
C ARG A 185 -11.24 10.35 26.66
N ARG A 186 -9.96 10.54 26.37
CA ARG A 186 -9.45 10.95 25.04
C ARG A 186 -9.74 9.88 24.01
N TYR A 187 -9.43 8.61 24.31
CA TYR A 187 -9.54 7.51 23.36
C TYR A 187 -10.99 7.21 22.99
N LYS A 188 -11.92 7.25 23.97
CA LYS A 188 -13.36 7.17 23.72
C LYS A 188 -13.89 8.25 22.77
N LYS A 189 -13.20 9.39 22.70
CA LYS A 189 -13.53 10.53 21.82
C LYS A 189 -12.61 10.62 20.60
N ARG A 190 -11.76 9.62 20.37
CA ARG A 190 -10.72 9.61 19.32
C ARG A 190 -9.86 10.88 19.32
N THR A 191 -9.55 11.38 20.51
CA THR A 191 -8.65 12.53 20.67
C THR A 191 -7.20 12.03 20.68
N PRO A 192 -6.32 12.53 19.79
CA PRO A 192 -4.91 12.09 19.68
C PRO A 192 -4.07 12.46 20.90
N PRO A 193 -2.86 11.90 21.10
CA PRO A 193 -2.29 10.76 20.37
C PRO A 193 -2.60 9.41 21.04
N GLY A 194 -2.44 8.31 20.29
CA GLY A 194 -2.44 6.93 20.80
C GLY A 194 -3.80 6.22 20.84
N TYR A 195 -4.90 6.84 20.39
CA TYR A 195 -6.22 6.18 20.45
C TYR A 195 -6.33 4.97 19.52
N LYS A 196 -5.45 4.85 18.50
CA LYS A 196 -5.35 3.68 17.64
C LYS A 196 -4.75 2.46 18.35
N ASP A 197 -3.96 2.69 19.39
CA ASP A 197 -3.28 1.64 20.16
C ASP A 197 -4.14 1.10 21.31
N GLY A 198 -5.18 1.85 21.72
CA GLY A 198 -6.05 1.53 22.86
C GLY A 198 -6.80 0.21 22.76
N GLU A 199 -7.00 -0.32 21.55
CA GLU A 199 -7.68 -1.61 21.33
C GLU A 199 -6.73 -2.83 21.48
N LYS A 200 -5.42 -2.63 21.34
CA LYS A 200 -4.42 -3.72 21.29
C LYS A 200 -3.66 -3.91 22.61
N LYS A 201 -3.59 -2.90 23.46
CA LYS A 201 -2.78 -2.88 24.70
C LYS A 201 -3.67 -2.73 25.95
N THR A 202 -3.16 -3.15 27.11
CA THR A 202 -3.89 -3.04 28.40
C THR A 202 -3.09 -2.31 29.47
N GLY A 203 -3.79 -1.69 30.43
CA GLY A 203 -3.17 -0.96 31.52
C GLY A 203 -2.42 0.30 31.06
N VAL A 204 -1.32 0.64 31.74
CA VAL A 204 -0.52 1.85 31.47
C VAL A 204 0.11 1.83 30.08
N GLN A 205 0.43 0.64 29.55
CA GLN A 205 1.02 0.49 28.22
C GLN A 205 0.12 0.97 27.09
N ALA A 206 -1.20 0.96 27.30
CA ALA A 206 -2.16 1.51 26.33
C ALA A 206 -2.03 3.02 26.16
N TYR A 207 -1.40 3.73 27.10
CA TYR A 207 -1.29 5.18 27.12
C TYR A 207 0.15 5.68 26.90
N GLY A 208 1.04 4.85 26.36
CA GLY A 208 2.46 5.20 26.11
C GLY A 208 2.61 6.52 25.36
N ASP A 209 2.01 6.63 24.19
CA ASP A 209 1.98 7.82 23.35
C ASP A 209 1.50 9.07 24.10
N LEU A 210 0.44 8.94 24.89
CA LEU A 210 -0.10 10.04 25.68
C LEU A 210 0.88 10.45 26.78
N LEU A 211 1.53 9.50 27.45
CA LEU A 211 2.53 9.80 28.48
C LEU A 211 3.74 10.50 27.88
N ILE A 212 4.26 10.03 26.74
CA ILE A 212 5.35 10.69 26.00
C ILE A 212 4.94 12.12 25.66
N TRP A 213 3.77 12.31 25.06
CA TRP A 213 3.26 13.63 24.68
C TRP A 213 3.16 14.58 25.89
N LYS A 214 2.69 14.09 27.04
CA LYS A 214 2.54 14.90 28.26
C LYS A 214 3.88 15.23 28.93
N GLU A 215 4.84 14.30 28.94
CA GLU A 215 6.21 14.56 29.42
C GLU A 215 6.86 15.68 28.60
N VAL A 216 6.75 15.59 27.28
CA VAL A 216 7.34 16.57 26.36
C VAL A 216 6.66 17.94 26.44
N LEU A 217 5.32 17.96 26.52
CA LEU A 217 4.55 19.19 26.72
C LEU A 217 5.00 19.94 27.98
N ALA A 218 5.07 19.24 29.11
CA ALA A 218 5.49 19.83 30.38
C ALA A 218 6.91 20.40 30.29
N TYR A 219 7.85 19.63 29.71
CA TYR A 219 9.23 20.08 29.53
C TYR A 219 9.35 21.31 28.62
N CYS A 220 8.67 21.31 27.47
CA CYS A 220 8.70 22.43 26.54
C CYS A 220 8.05 23.69 27.12
N GLN A 221 6.99 23.53 27.92
CA GLN A 221 6.36 24.63 28.65
C GLN A 221 7.31 25.24 29.68
N GLU A 222 7.97 24.40 30.49
CA GLU A 222 8.89 24.85 31.53
C GLU A 222 10.12 25.54 30.94
N LYS A 223 10.70 24.98 29.86
CA LYS A 223 11.92 25.49 29.23
C LYS A 223 11.66 26.52 28.12
N ASN A 224 10.40 26.79 27.78
CA ASN A 224 10.00 27.74 26.74
C ASN A 224 10.60 27.40 25.35
N LEU A 225 10.53 26.12 24.97
CA LEU A 225 11.16 25.56 23.75
C LEU A 225 10.12 25.20 22.69
N ASN A 226 10.51 25.39 21.42
CA ASN A 226 9.85 24.74 20.29
C ASN A 226 10.22 23.25 20.25
N LEU A 227 9.39 22.43 19.63
CA LEU A 227 9.58 20.99 19.57
C LEU A 227 9.70 20.49 18.14
N ILE A 228 10.70 19.67 17.87
CA ILE A 228 10.68 18.72 16.75
C ILE A 228 10.39 17.34 17.35
N PHE A 229 9.25 16.76 17.02
CA PHE A 229 8.86 15.42 17.44
C PHE A 229 9.07 14.46 16.28
N VAL A 230 9.93 13.46 16.47
CA VAL A 230 10.29 12.49 15.43
C VAL A 230 9.65 11.15 15.76
N THR A 231 8.76 10.68 14.89
CA THR A 231 8.13 9.36 15.00
C THR A 231 7.85 8.80 13.60
N ASP A 232 8.03 7.49 13.44
CA ASP A 232 7.63 6.75 12.24
C ASP A 232 6.21 6.18 12.36
N ASP A 233 5.47 6.50 13.44
CA ASP A 233 4.05 6.17 13.55
C ASP A 233 3.24 7.18 12.72
N VAL A 234 2.96 6.82 11.47
CA VAL A 234 2.26 7.67 10.48
C VAL A 234 0.73 7.58 10.56
N LYS A 235 0.18 6.97 11.62
CA LYS A 235 -1.27 6.82 11.81
C LYS A 235 -2.01 8.17 12.00
N GLU A 236 -3.33 8.13 11.84
CA GLU A 236 -4.22 9.30 11.95
C GLU A 236 -4.27 9.98 13.33
N ASP A 237 -3.70 9.35 14.36
CA ASP A 237 -3.56 9.93 15.70
C ASP A 237 -2.28 10.74 15.91
N TRP A 238 -1.33 10.67 14.98
CA TRP A 238 -0.14 11.54 14.94
C TRP A 238 -0.14 12.50 13.76
N PHE A 239 -0.76 12.14 12.64
CA PHE A 239 -0.78 12.95 11.42
C PHE A 239 -2.20 13.15 10.86
N GLU A 240 -2.39 14.26 10.14
CA GLU A 240 -3.55 14.43 9.26
C GLU A 240 -3.35 13.65 7.97
N ILE A 241 -4.34 12.84 7.64
CA ILE A 241 -4.38 12.04 6.43
C ILE A 241 -5.58 12.52 5.62
N ASN A 242 -5.35 12.94 4.38
CA ASN A 242 -6.40 13.27 3.41
C ASN A 242 -6.09 12.57 2.09
N ASP A 243 -7.09 11.88 1.52
CA ASP A 243 -6.92 11.02 0.34
C ASP A 243 -5.70 10.10 0.48
N SER A 244 -5.57 9.47 1.65
CA SER A 244 -4.45 8.60 2.07
C SER A 244 -3.05 9.25 2.05
N LYS A 245 -2.97 10.58 1.83
CA LYS A 245 -1.72 11.33 1.89
C LYS A 245 -1.58 12.01 3.25
N ARG A 246 -0.39 11.88 3.82
CA ARG A 246 0.01 12.63 5.01
C ARG A 246 0.14 14.11 4.65
N ILE A 247 -0.76 14.94 5.17
CA ILE A 247 -0.75 16.40 4.94
C ILE A 247 0.25 17.07 5.89
N GLY A 248 0.26 16.64 7.16
CA GLY A 248 1.02 17.31 8.20
C GLY A 248 0.76 16.73 9.57
N PHE A 249 1.47 17.27 10.56
CA PHE A 249 1.27 16.87 11.95
C PHE A 249 -0.16 17.22 12.41
N ARG A 250 -0.74 16.37 13.26
CA ARG A 250 -2.15 16.46 13.64
C ARG A 250 -2.51 17.83 14.23
N LEU A 251 -3.50 18.53 13.67
CA LEU A 251 -3.84 19.90 14.07
C LEU A 251 -4.20 20.01 15.56
N GLU A 252 -4.92 19.04 16.12
CA GLU A 252 -5.27 19.01 17.54
C GLU A 252 -4.03 18.97 18.45
N LEU A 253 -2.95 18.31 18.02
CA LEU A 253 -1.68 18.27 18.75
C LEU A 253 -0.96 19.62 18.65
N ILE A 254 -0.94 20.23 17.45
CA ILE A 254 -0.38 21.57 17.23
C ILE A 254 -1.11 22.60 18.11
N GLU A 255 -2.44 22.58 18.10
CA GLU A 255 -3.29 23.47 18.89
C GLU A 255 -3.13 23.24 20.40
N GLU A 256 -3.10 21.97 20.85
CA GLU A 256 -2.86 21.64 22.27
C GLU A 256 -1.50 22.17 22.72
N PHE A 257 -0.45 21.92 21.93
CA PHE A 257 0.91 22.35 22.22
C PHE A 257 0.98 23.89 22.30
N HIS A 258 0.57 24.59 21.24
CA HIS A 258 0.61 26.06 21.21
C HIS A 258 -0.25 26.68 22.32
N LYS A 259 -1.42 26.11 22.64
CA LYS A 259 -2.27 26.62 23.72
C LYS A 259 -1.57 26.57 25.08
N GLN A 260 -0.85 25.48 25.38
CA GLN A 260 -0.19 25.26 26.67
C GLN A 260 1.20 25.91 26.77
N THR A 261 2.00 25.85 25.70
CA THR A 261 3.41 26.28 25.72
C THR A 261 3.63 27.68 25.14
N LYS A 262 2.72 28.18 24.29
CA LYS A 262 2.93 29.36 23.42
C LYS A 262 4.14 29.20 22.47
N LYS A 263 4.43 27.96 22.09
CA LYS A 263 5.51 27.56 21.19
C LYS A 263 4.98 26.72 20.05
N ASP A 264 5.84 26.50 19.07
CA ASP A 264 5.54 25.72 17.88
C ASP A 264 6.07 24.28 18.02
N VAL A 265 5.34 23.34 17.43
CA VAL A 265 5.72 21.94 17.30
C VAL A 265 5.71 21.54 15.83
N LEU A 266 6.70 20.75 15.43
CA LEU A 266 6.77 20.11 14.12
C LEU A 266 6.92 18.60 14.32
N GLY A 267 5.95 17.84 13.82
CA GLY A 267 6.06 16.37 13.72
C GLY A 267 6.63 15.94 12.38
N VAL A 268 7.60 15.03 12.41
CA VAL A 268 8.31 14.53 11.23
C VAL A 268 8.61 13.04 11.35
N THR A 269 8.80 12.37 10.22
CA THR A 269 9.33 10.99 10.18
C THR A 269 10.84 10.97 10.31
N SER A 270 11.40 9.81 10.63
CA SER A 270 12.85 9.60 10.69
C SER A 270 13.52 9.94 9.36
N GLN A 271 12.94 9.53 8.24
CA GLN A 271 13.42 9.87 6.90
C GLN A 271 13.54 11.38 6.69
N GLU A 272 12.45 12.13 6.89
CA GLU A 272 12.46 13.60 6.71
C GLU A 272 13.50 14.28 7.59
N PHE A 273 13.59 13.81 8.84
CA PHE A 273 14.48 14.35 9.84
C PHE A 273 15.95 14.07 9.50
N PHE A 274 16.31 12.81 9.26
CA PHE A 274 17.68 12.41 8.98
C PHE A 274 18.18 12.90 7.63
N THR A 275 17.32 13.03 6.61
CA THR A 275 17.67 13.70 5.34
C THR A 275 18.06 15.15 5.64
N ALA A 276 17.22 15.90 6.35
CA ALA A 276 17.52 17.28 6.71
C ALA A 276 18.81 17.43 7.55
N VAL A 277 19.09 16.50 8.46
CA VAL A 277 20.32 16.50 9.28
C VAL A 277 21.55 16.17 8.43
N ALA A 278 21.49 15.14 7.57
CA ALA A 278 22.59 14.77 6.69
C ALA A 278 23.01 15.94 5.79
N ASP A 279 22.01 16.61 5.20
CA ASP A 279 22.23 17.82 4.39
C ASP A 279 22.82 18.97 5.20
N MET A 280 22.30 19.21 6.40
CA MET A 280 22.76 20.31 7.25
C MET A 280 24.23 20.16 7.66
N TYR A 281 24.70 18.93 7.87
CA TYR A 281 26.10 18.63 8.21
C TYR A 281 26.96 18.24 7.01
N ASN A 282 26.40 18.26 5.80
CA ASN A 282 27.08 17.86 4.56
C ASN A 282 27.73 16.48 4.67
N GLU A 283 27.00 15.54 5.27
CA GLU A 283 27.42 14.15 5.43
C GLU A 283 27.22 13.39 4.13
N GLU A 284 28.25 12.64 3.71
CA GLU A 284 28.15 11.72 2.58
C GLU A 284 27.27 10.55 3.01
N VAL A 285 26.11 10.41 2.35
CA VAL A 285 25.14 9.35 2.64
C VAL A 285 25.67 8.05 2.03
N PRO A 286 25.95 7.01 2.84
CA PRO A 286 26.35 5.71 2.30
C PRO A 286 25.24 5.14 1.41
N THR A 287 25.59 4.43 0.35
CA THR A 287 24.62 3.81 -0.57
C THR A 287 23.53 2.99 0.15
N PRO A 288 23.82 2.20 1.21
CA PRO A 288 22.77 1.52 1.96
C PRO A 288 21.77 2.44 2.71
N ALA A 289 22.17 3.68 2.99
CA ALA A 289 21.32 4.69 3.63
C ALA A 289 20.65 5.65 2.63
N GLU A 290 21.14 5.73 1.39
CA GLU A 290 20.54 6.53 0.31
C GLU A 290 19.11 6.09 0.03
N TRP A 291 18.82 4.78 0.10
CA TRP A 291 17.46 4.28 -0.05
C TRP A 291 16.54 4.77 1.08
N ILE A 292 16.97 4.69 2.34
CA ILE A 292 16.12 5.08 3.48
C ILE A 292 15.87 6.59 3.49
N LEU A 293 16.88 7.38 3.11
CA LEU A 293 16.78 8.83 3.06
C LEU A 293 16.13 9.36 1.77
N GLY A 294 16.33 8.64 0.68
CA GLY A 294 15.96 9.02 -0.68
C GLY A 294 14.80 8.22 -1.27
N TYR A 295 14.11 7.38 -0.49
CA TYR A 295 12.92 6.68 -0.95
C TYR A 295 11.85 7.70 -1.32
N ASP A 296 11.73 7.95 -2.61
CA ASP A 296 10.66 8.71 -3.20
C ASP A 296 9.49 7.75 -3.43
N LEU A 297 8.61 7.68 -2.44
CA LEU A 297 7.39 6.88 -2.51
C LEU A 297 6.56 7.25 -3.75
N GLU A 298 6.64 8.51 -4.24
CA GLU A 298 5.99 8.90 -5.49
C GLU A 298 6.60 8.16 -6.68
N ASN A 299 7.93 8.07 -6.75
CA ASN A 299 8.61 7.36 -7.84
C ASN A 299 8.33 5.85 -7.81
N TYR A 300 8.30 5.22 -6.63
CA TYR A 300 7.89 3.81 -6.51
C TYR A 300 6.46 3.58 -7.00
N ILE A 301 5.55 4.48 -6.65
CA ILE A 301 4.14 4.38 -7.07
C ILE A 301 4.02 4.63 -8.58
N GLU A 302 4.78 5.55 -9.17
CA GLU A 302 4.81 5.73 -10.63
C GLU A 302 5.33 4.47 -11.32
N GLN A 303 6.38 3.83 -10.80
CA GLN A 303 6.86 2.54 -11.32
C GLN A 303 5.81 1.43 -11.19
N LEU A 304 5.07 1.39 -10.08
CA LEU A 304 3.93 0.48 -9.92
C LEU A 304 2.85 0.71 -10.98
N LYS A 305 2.55 1.96 -11.35
CA LYS A 305 1.58 2.25 -12.43
C LYS A 305 2.06 1.78 -13.80
N GLU A 306 3.36 1.82 -14.04
CA GLU A 306 3.96 1.35 -15.30
C GLU A 306 4.13 -0.18 -15.31
N SER A 307 3.87 -0.86 -14.19
CA SER A 307 3.99 -2.30 -14.02
C SER A 307 2.71 -3.08 -14.36
N PHE A 308 2.80 -4.41 -14.29
CA PHE A 308 1.67 -5.33 -14.48
C PHE A 308 0.75 -5.44 -13.25
N ILE A 309 0.86 -4.58 -12.22
CA ILE A 309 0.00 -4.68 -11.03
C ILE A 309 -1.50 -4.73 -11.34
N TYR A 310 -1.94 -4.04 -12.39
CA TYR A 310 -3.34 -4.05 -12.78
C TYR A 310 -3.82 -5.42 -13.27
N SER A 311 -2.98 -6.22 -13.93
CA SER A 311 -3.36 -7.57 -14.33
C SER A 311 -3.53 -8.48 -13.13
N ASP A 312 -2.66 -8.34 -12.13
CA ASP A 312 -2.71 -9.18 -10.94
C ASP A 312 -3.93 -8.81 -10.08
N VAL A 313 -4.27 -7.51 -9.98
CA VAL A 313 -5.51 -7.06 -9.34
C VAL A 313 -6.73 -7.58 -10.08
N GLN A 314 -6.70 -7.61 -11.41
CA GLN A 314 -7.78 -8.19 -12.22
C GLN A 314 -7.93 -9.69 -11.97
N GLU A 315 -6.82 -10.44 -11.94
CA GLU A 315 -6.83 -11.88 -11.63
C GLU A 315 -7.39 -12.15 -10.23
N ALA A 316 -7.01 -11.33 -9.24
CA ALA A 316 -7.56 -11.41 -7.89
C ALA A 316 -9.08 -11.14 -7.85
N LEU A 317 -9.57 -10.16 -8.62
CA LEU A 317 -11.00 -9.89 -8.76
C LEU A 317 -11.75 -11.04 -9.45
N ILE A 318 -11.21 -11.56 -10.55
CA ILE A 318 -11.78 -12.72 -11.27
C ILE A 318 -11.88 -13.93 -10.35
N SER A 319 -10.80 -14.22 -9.61
CA SER A 319 -10.79 -15.33 -8.65
C SER A 319 -11.79 -15.13 -7.50
N ALA A 320 -12.11 -13.90 -7.14
CA ALA A 320 -13.10 -13.58 -6.11
C ALA A 320 -14.55 -13.64 -6.63
N GLY A 321 -14.77 -13.70 -7.94
CA GLY A 321 -16.09 -13.68 -8.55
C GLY A 321 -16.86 -12.39 -8.21
N ASP A 322 -18.08 -12.50 -7.70
CA ASP A 322 -18.90 -11.35 -7.29
C ASP A 322 -18.59 -10.85 -5.87
N GLY A 323 -17.55 -11.37 -5.20
CA GLY A 323 -17.24 -11.05 -3.79
C GLY A 323 -16.93 -9.58 -3.50
N PHE A 324 -16.44 -8.84 -4.50
CA PHE A 324 -16.20 -7.39 -4.44
C PHE A 324 -17.18 -6.58 -5.29
N VAL A 325 -18.32 -7.17 -5.65
CA VAL A 325 -19.39 -6.50 -6.39
C VAL A 325 -20.57 -6.31 -5.45
N ASP A 326 -21.12 -5.10 -5.42
CA ASP A 326 -22.40 -4.84 -4.76
C ASP A 326 -23.52 -5.45 -5.59
N THR A 327 -23.77 -6.75 -5.39
CA THR A 327 -24.74 -7.53 -6.16
C THR A 327 -26.17 -6.98 -6.08
N SER A 328 -26.48 -6.15 -5.08
CA SER A 328 -27.78 -5.46 -4.98
C SER A 328 -27.98 -4.42 -6.09
N THR A 329 -26.90 -4.01 -6.75
CA THR A 329 -26.93 -3.08 -7.88
C THR A 329 -27.04 -3.77 -9.23
N LEU A 330 -26.82 -5.10 -9.30
CA LEU A 330 -26.83 -5.83 -10.56
C LEU A 330 -28.26 -6.03 -11.08
N THR A 331 -28.50 -5.60 -12.32
CA THR A 331 -29.80 -5.76 -12.97
C THR A 331 -30.00 -7.22 -13.38
N GLN A 332 -31.10 -7.85 -12.93
CA GLN A 332 -31.47 -9.23 -13.31
C GLN A 332 -30.39 -10.28 -12.99
N TYR A 333 -29.73 -10.12 -11.85
CA TYR A 333 -28.83 -11.11 -11.30
C TYR A 333 -29.52 -11.92 -10.20
N ASP A 334 -29.49 -13.25 -10.32
CA ASP A 334 -30.12 -14.19 -9.39
C ASP A 334 -29.12 -14.90 -8.46
N GLY A 335 -27.83 -14.56 -8.56
CA GLY A 335 -26.75 -15.23 -7.83
C GLY A 335 -26.25 -16.53 -8.49
N SER A 336 -26.65 -16.82 -9.72
CA SER A 336 -26.30 -18.07 -10.42
C SER A 336 -24.92 -18.01 -11.07
N ASN A 337 -24.82 -17.47 -12.30
CA ASN A 337 -23.55 -17.37 -13.04
C ASN A 337 -23.09 -15.92 -13.13
N PHE A 338 -21.84 -15.66 -12.75
CA PHE A 338 -21.20 -14.36 -12.85
C PHE A 338 -19.72 -14.54 -13.21
N GLU A 339 -19.30 -13.91 -14.28
CA GLU A 339 -17.94 -13.99 -14.80
C GLU A 339 -17.47 -12.59 -15.19
N MET A 340 -16.26 -12.22 -14.79
CA MET A 340 -15.65 -10.94 -15.17
C MET A 340 -14.98 -11.07 -16.54
N ASP A 341 -15.01 -9.99 -17.32
CA ASP A 341 -14.34 -9.90 -18.62
C ASP A 341 -12.82 -9.70 -18.42
N GLU A 342 -12.03 -10.64 -18.93
CA GLU A 342 -10.57 -10.61 -18.85
C GLU A 342 -9.95 -9.51 -19.74
N ASP A 343 -10.66 -9.06 -20.77
CA ASP A 343 -10.10 -8.15 -21.78
C ASP A 343 -10.39 -6.66 -21.50
N PHE A 344 -11.21 -6.32 -20.49
CA PHE A 344 -11.67 -4.94 -20.25
C PHE A 344 -11.45 -4.48 -18.80
N LEU A 345 -10.41 -3.66 -18.60
CA LEU A 345 -10.12 -2.95 -17.37
C LEU A 345 -9.62 -1.53 -17.66
N GLU A 346 -10.36 -0.51 -17.22
CA GLU A 346 -9.82 0.84 -17.03
C GLU A 346 -9.52 1.05 -15.54
N ASN A 347 -8.42 1.70 -15.24
CA ASN A 347 -7.97 1.93 -13.88
C ASN A 347 -7.43 3.35 -13.73
N ASP A 348 -7.67 3.93 -12.56
CA ASP A 348 -7.06 5.19 -12.14
C ASP A 348 -6.59 5.04 -10.70
N LEU A 349 -5.32 5.37 -10.44
CA LEU A 349 -4.81 5.41 -9.07
C LEU A 349 -5.41 6.61 -8.33
N ILE A 350 -6.11 6.33 -7.22
CA ILE A 350 -6.71 7.35 -6.36
C ILE A 350 -5.72 7.77 -5.27
N SER A 351 -5.20 6.79 -4.53
CA SER A 351 -4.40 7.06 -3.35
C SER A 351 -3.49 5.89 -2.99
N TYR A 352 -2.49 6.15 -2.14
CA TYR A 352 -1.62 5.13 -1.58
C TYR A 352 -1.19 5.53 -0.16
N ASN A 353 -1.00 4.55 0.70
CA ASN A 353 -0.43 4.72 2.03
C ASN A 353 0.66 3.68 2.28
N PHE A 354 1.69 4.06 3.04
CA PHE A 354 2.67 3.11 3.57
C PHE A 354 2.23 2.71 4.98
N GLU A 355 1.88 1.45 5.17
CA GLU A 355 1.39 0.91 6.45
C GLU A 355 2.53 0.58 7.41
N GLY A 356 3.75 0.47 6.89
CA GLY A 356 4.96 0.26 7.68
C GLY A 356 5.86 -0.84 7.13
N TYR A 357 6.97 -1.05 7.82
CA TYR A 357 7.93 -2.11 7.53
C TYR A 357 8.05 -3.02 8.75
N ASN A 358 7.70 -4.30 8.59
CA ASN A 358 7.72 -5.27 9.68
C ASN A 358 8.34 -6.58 9.17
N ASP A 359 9.32 -7.12 9.90
CA ASP A 359 9.89 -8.45 9.66
C ASP A 359 10.39 -8.70 8.23
N GLY A 360 10.93 -7.68 7.57
CA GLY A 360 11.39 -7.79 6.18
C GLY A 360 10.36 -7.35 5.15
N ILE A 361 9.10 -7.12 5.54
CA ILE A 361 8.01 -6.83 4.61
C ILE A 361 7.60 -5.37 4.74
N ALA A 362 7.68 -4.63 3.63
CA ALA A 362 7.05 -3.33 3.48
C ALA A 362 5.62 -3.50 3.00
N GLU A 363 4.68 -2.87 3.68
CA GLU A 363 3.26 -2.94 3.34
C GLU A 363 2.75 -1.59 2.86
N TYR A 364 2.03 -1.62 1.73
CA TYR A 364 1.38 -0.46 1.15
C TYR A 364 -0.10 -0.77 0.97
N ILE A 365 -0.98 0.19 1.21
CA ILE A 365 -2.37 0.12 0.77
C ILE A 365 -2.53 1.08 -0.39
N VAL A 366 -2.95 0.57 -1.53
CA VAL A 366 -3.13 1.32 -2.76
C VAL A 366 -4.58 1.22 -3.19
N THR A 367 -5.23 2.36 -3.40
CA THR A 367 -6.63 2.43 -3.81
C THR A 367 -6.75 2.84 -5.26
N PHE A 368 -7.44 2.03 -6.04
CA PHE A 368 -7.72 2.24 -7.45
C PHE A 368 -9.21 2.52 -7.66
N ASN A 369 -9.54 3.41 -8.59
CA ASN A 369 -10.86 3.43 -9.22
C ASN A 369 -10.79 2.49 -10.40
N LEU A 370 -11.65 1.47 -10.44
CA LEU A 370 -11.67 0.49 -11.51
C LEU A 370 -12.98 0.58 -12.28
N LYS A 371 -12.88 0.45 -13.60
CA LYS A 371 -14.03 0.16 -14.46
C LYS A 371 -13.76 -1.14 -15.21
N LEU A 372 -14.70 -2.07 -15.11
CA LEU A 372 -14.59 -3.36 -15.78
C LEU A 372 -15.94 -3.83 -16.31
N LYS A 373 -15.91 -4.88 -17.13
CA LYS A 373 -17.11 -5.57 -17.59
C LYS A 373 -17.23 -6.91 -16.91
N ALA A 374 -18.46 -7.32 -16.64
CA ALA A 374 -18.78 -8.66 -16.22
C ALA A 374 -20.03 -9.12 -16.97
N PHE A 375 -20.25 -10.42 -17.02
CA PHE A 375 -21.48 -10.98 -17.55
C PHE A 375 -22.12 -11.94 -16.57
N SER A 376 -23.45 -11.94 -16.57
CA SER A 376 -24.25 -12.88 -15.79
C SER A 376 -25.26 -13.63 -16.65
N GLN A 377 -25.65 -14.79 -16.17
CA GLN A 377 -26.70 -15.60 -16.77
C GLN A 377 -27.59 -16.21 -15.70
N GLU A 378 -28.91 -16.07 -15.87
CA GLU A 378 -29.91 -16.65 -14.98
C GLU A 378 -30.00 -18.16 -15.21
N TYR A 379 -30.20 -18.91 -14.13
CA TYR A 379 -30.39 -20.36 -14.21
C TYR A 379 -31.81 -20.70 -14.69
N GLY A 380 -31.91 -21.23 -15.91
CA GLY A 380 -33.16 -21.63 -16.55
C GLY A 380 -33.61 -23.06 -16.24
N GLY A 381 -32.80 -23.85 -15.54
CA GLY A 381 -33.08 -25.26 -15.23
C GLY A 381 -32.00 -26.22 -15.74
N ARG A 382 -32.30 -27.52 -15.69
CA ARG A 382 -31.45 -28.58 -16.21
C ARG A 382 -32.27 -29.43 -17.16
N ASP A 383 -31.73 -29.72 -18.34
CA ASP A 383 -32.36 -30.65 -19.26
C ASP A 383 -32.38 -32.05 -18.63
N ASP A 384 -33.56 -32.66 -18.58
CA ASP A 384 -33.75 -33.94 -17.89
C ASP A 384 -33.09 -35.12 -18.63
N ASP A 385 -32.91 -35.02 -19.94
CA ASP A 385 -32.37 -36.07 -20.79
C ASP A 385 -30.85 -35.93 -20.98
N THR A 386 -30.37 -34.73 -21.31
CA THR A 386 -28.93 -34.47 -21.55
C THR A 386 -28.17 -34.14 -20.27
N LYS A 387 -28.88 -33.77 -19.21
CA LYS A 387 -28.32 -33.29 -17.94
C LYS A 387 -27.52 -31.99 -18.07
N GLU A 388 -27.66 -31.27 -19.18
CA GLU A 388 -27.04 -29.96 -19.39
C GLU A 388 -27.78 -28.85 -18.64
N ILE A 389 -27.03 -27.84 -18.21
CA ILE A 389 -27.58 -26.65 -17.54
C ILE A 389 -28.08 -25.70 -18.62
N ILE A 390 -29.31 -25.20 -18.45
CA ILE A 390 -29.92 -24.20 -19.33
C ILE A 390 -29.71 -22.84 -18.69
N LEU A 391 -29.07 -21.92 -19.40
CA LEU A 391 -28.78 -20.56 -18.96
C LEU A 391 -29.50 -19.54 -19.85
N SER A 392 -29.80 -18.35 -19.31
CA SER A 392 -30.29 -17.23 -20.12
C SER A 392 -29.25 -16.73 -21.13
N ALA A 393 -29.67 -15.84 -22.03
CA ALA A 393 -28.72 -15.04 -22.79
C ALA A 393 -27.80 -14.25 -21.83
N PRO A 394 -26.52 -14.06 -22.17
CA PRO A 394 -25.59 -13.31 -21.34
C PRO A 394 -26.01 -11.84 -21.26
N ARG A 395 -26.10 -11.36 -20.02
CA ARG A 395 -26.26 -9.94 -19.73
C ARG A 395 -24.91 -9.39 -19.37
N ILE A 396 -24.52 -8.28 -20.01
CA ILE A 396 -23.28 -7.57 -19.71
C ILE A 396 -23.58 -6.48 -18.69
N HIS A 397 -22.69 -6.35 -17.71
CA HIS A 397 -22.68 -5.37 -16.65
C HIS A 397 -21.42 -4.52 -16.79
N GLU A 398 -21.60 -3.20 -16.84
CA GLU A 398 -20.52 -2.23 -16.72
C GLU A 398 -20.43 -1.84 -15.25
N LEU A 399 -19.27 -2.12 -14.65
CA LEU A 399 -19.02 -1.98 -13.22
C LEU A 399 -18.01 -0.87 -12.97
N GLU A 400 -18.26 -0.02 -11.97
CA GLU A 400 -17.33 1.03 -11.53
C GLU A 400 -17.28 1.08 -10.00
N GLY A 401 -16.09 1.28 -9.44
CA GLY A 401 -15.93 1.50 -8.00
C GLY A 401 -14.48 1.55 -7.53
N GLU A 402 -14.33 1.89 -6.25
CA GLU A 402 -13.02 1.96 -5.59
C GLU A 402 -12.67 0.61 -4.97
N ILE A 403 -11.44 0.15 -5.24
CA ILE A 403 -10.87 -1.09 -4.69
C ILE A 403 -9.55 -0.75 -4.01
N SER A 404 -9.40 -1.14 -2.75
CA SER A 404 -8.18 -1.02 -1.97
C SER A 404 -7.43 -2.35 -1.96
N VAL A 405 -6.18 -2.29 -2.40
CA VAL A 405 -5.27 -3.43 -2.54
C VAL A 405 -4.11 -3.22 -1.59
N LYS A 406 -3.88 -4.18 -0.72
CA LYS A 406 -2.67 -4.30 0.07
C LYS A 406 -1.58 -4.90 -0.80
N ILE A 407 -0.49 -4.18 -0.95
CA ILE A 407 0.72 -4.61 -1.63
C ILE A 407 1.75 -4.93 -0.56
N GLN A 408 2.29 -6.14 -0.62
CA GLN A 408 3.39 -6.57 0.23
C GLN A 408 4.66 -6.70 -0.59
N ARG A 409 5.74 -6.18 -0.04
CA ARG A 409 7.07 -6.28 -0.62
C ARG A 409 8.03 -6.85 0.40
N GLU A 410 8.54 -8.04 0.13
CA GLU A 410 9.67 -8.63 0.81
C GLU A 410 10.93 -7.84 0.43
N ILE A 411 11.45 -7.09 1.38
CA ILE A 411 12.72 -6.38 1.27
C ILE A 411 13.77 -7.26 1.94
N ASP A 412 14.25 -8.22 1.16
CA ASP A 412 15.31 -9.14 1.57
C ASP A 412 16.69 -8.46 1.58
N SER A 413 16.92 -7.49 0.69
CA SER A 413 18.19 -6.77 0.57
C SER A 413 18.05 -5.36 -0.03
N TYR A 414 18.98 -4.46 0.32
CA TYR A 414 19.13 -3.13 -0.31
C TYR A 414 19.50 -3.20 -1.80
N LEU A 415 19.78 -4.40 -2.33
CA LEU A 415 20.20 -4.65 -3.72
C LEU A 415 19.06 -5.02 -4.68
N ASP A 416 17.83 -5.24 -4.21
CA ASP A 416 16.68 -5.60 -5.07
C ASP A 416 16.21 -4.48 -6.02
N TYR A 417 16.97 -3.38 -6.07
CA TYR A 417 16.59 -2.13 -6.70
C TYR A 417 16.91 -1.98 -8.19
N TRP A 418 17.21 -3.06 -8.90
CA TRP A 418 17.69 -2.97 -10.29
C TRP A 418 16.91 -3.83 -11.31
N SER A 419 15.63 -4.12 -11.04
CA SER A 419 14.75 -4.55 -12.13
C SER A 419 13.34 -4.02 -11.94
N ASP A 420 12.79 -3.41 -12.99
CA ASP A 420 11.37 -3.06 -13.17
C ASP A 420 10.41 -4.28 -13.11
N ILE A 421 10.89 -5.43 -12.61
CA ILE A 421 10.25 -6.74 -12.64
C ILE A 421 9.75 -7.15 -11.24
N ASN A 422 10.35 -6.65 -10.14
CA ASN A 422 10.02 -7.07 -8.76
C ASN A 422 9.59 -5.86 -7.90
N LEU A 423 8.48 -5.20 -8.26
CA LEU A 423 7.96 -4.06 -7.51
C LEU A 423 7.13 -4.47 -6.27
N TYR A 424 6.63 -5.70 -6.24
CA TYR A 424 5.88 -6.29 -5.13
C TYR A 424 6.01 -7.82 -5.18
N ASP A 425 5.75 -8.47 -4.04
CA ASP A 425 5.84 -9.92 -3.86
C ASP A 425 4.47 -10.56 -3.69
N ASP A 426 3.52 -9.84 -3.07
CA ASP A 426 2.14 -10.28 -2.92
C ASP A 426 1.15 -9.12 -2.99
N ILE A 427 -0.07 -9.42 -3.42
CA ILE A 427 -1.19 -8.47 -3.39
C ILE A 427 -2.45 -9.12 -2.81
N GLU A 428 -3.21 -8.34 -2.04
CA GLU A 428 -4.46 -8.78 -1.45
C GLU A 428 -5.50 -7.65 -1.55
N ILE A 429 -6.69 -7.94 -2.07
CA ILE A 429 -7.80 -6.98 -2.03
C ILE A 429 -8.35 -6.95 -0.59
N VAL A 430 -8.23 -5.81 0.08
CA VAL A 430 -8.57 -5.68 1.51
C VAL A 430 -9.89 -4.97 1.76
N ASP A 431 -10.33 -4.13 0.83
CA ASP A 431 -11.61 -3.41 0.92
C ASP A 431 -12.06 -2.89 -0.46
N GLY A 432 -13.33 -2.53 -0.57
CA GLY A 432 -13.90 -1.91 -1.75
C GLY A 432 -15.12 -2.64 -2.31
N ALA A 433 -15.83 -1.98 -3.22
CA ALA A 433 -16.99 -2.55 -3.89
C ALA A 433 -17.26 -1.88 -5.25
N LEU A 434 -17.39 -2.71 -6.28
CA LEU A 434 -17.82 -2.31 -7.62
C LEU A 434 -19.35 -2.27 -7.70
N ARG A 435 -19.90 -1.30 -8.44
CA ARG A 435 -21.34 -1.13 -8.62
C ARG A 435 -21.71 -1.08 -10.09
N GLU A 436 -22.90 -1.57 -10.43
CA GLU A 436 -23.44 -1.45 -11.78
C GLU A 436 -23.70 0.03 -12.13
N VAL A 437 -23.04 0.49 -13.19
CA VAL A 437 -23.27 1.81 -13.80
C VAL A 437 -23.98 1.71 -15.14
N GLY A 438 -23.97 0.53 -15.77
CA GLY A 438 -24.67 0.24 -17.02
C GLY A 438 -24.90 -1.26 -17.21
N THR A 439 -25.90 -1.61 -18.01
CA THR A 439 -26.17 -3.00 -18.39
C THR A 439 -26.78 -3.06 -19.80
N TYR A 440 -26.46 -4.12 -20.54
CA TYR A 440 -27.03 -4.40 -21.85
C TYR A 440 -26.95 -5.89 -22.19
N THR A 441 -27.70 -6.31 -23.19
CA THR A 441 -27.64 -7.62 -23.83
C THR A 441 -27.18 -7.45 -25.28
N GLU A 442 -26.80 -8.53 -25.98
CA GLU A 442 -26.47 -8.45 -27.41
C GLU A 442 -27.60 -7.83 -28.25
N ASP A 443 -28.85 -8.08 -27.86
CA ASP A 443 -30.04 -7.55 -28.53
C ASP A 443 -30.18 -6.03 -28.41
N ASP A 444 -29.47 -5.41 -27.45
CA ASP A 444 -29.46 -3.95 -27.25
C ASP A 444 -28.38 -3.25 -28.11
N LEU A 445 -27.48 -4.01 -28.74
CA LEU A 445 -26.40 -3.46 -29.56
C LEU A 445 -26.92 -2.96 -30.92
N CYS A 446 -26.31 -1.87 -31.38
CA CYS A 446 -26.61 -1.27 -32.67
C CYS A 446 -26.40 -2.29 -33.81
N ILE A 447 -27.46 -2.55 -34.57
CA ILE A 447 -27.43 -3.53 -35.68
C ILE A 447 -26.46 -3.14 -36.80
N GLU A 448 -26.06 -1.87 -36.88
CA GLU A 448 -25.14 -1.40 -37.93
C GLU A 448 -23.66 -1.53 -37.54
N CYS A 449 -23.29 -1.26 -36.30
CA CYS A 449 -21.88 -1.28 -35.88
C CYS A 449 -21.54 -2.45 -34.95
N GLY A 450 -22.52 -3.04 -34.27
CA GLY A 450 -22.34 -4.12 -33.29
C GLY A 450 -21.51 -3.72 -32.07
N LYS A 451 -21.28 -2.42 -31.84
CA LYS A 451 -20.32 -1.92 -30.82
C LYS A 451 -20.92 -1.03 -29.75
N GLU A 452 -21.95 -0.27 -30.08
CA GLU A 452 -22.57 0.69 -29.16
C GLU A 452 -24.04 0.33 -28.95
N ILE A 453 -24.55 0.61 -27.75
CA ILE A 453 -25.96 0.42 -27.40
C ILE A 453 -26.83 1.31 -28.32
N GLY A 454 -27.87 0.71 -28.91
CA GLY A 454 -28.79 1.43 -29.77
C GLY A 454 -29.92 2.07 -29.00
N ILE A 455 -29.97 3.41 -29.00
CA ILE A 455 -31.07 4.18 -28.40
C ILE A 455 -32.11 4.64 -29.44
N TYR A 456 -31.77 4.54 -30.72
CA TYR A 456 -32.67 4.76 -31.86
C TYR A 456 -33.06 3.41 -32.47
N PHE A 457 -33.97 3.44 -33.44
CA PHE A 457 -34.47 2.24 -34.07
C PHE A 457 -34.46 2.33 -35.59
N ASP A 458 -34.18 1.21 -36.23
CA ASP A 458 -34.44 1.05 -37.65
C ASP A 458 -35.94 0.81 -37.92
N TYR A 459 -36.27 0.59 -39.19
CA TYR A 459 -37.63 0.30 -39.62
C TYR A 459 -38.22 -0.96 -38.95
N GLU A 460 -37.40 -1.98 -38.73
CA GLU A 460 -37.77 -3.27 -38.13
C GLU A 460 -37.75 -3.25 -36.59
N GLN A 461 -37.55 -2.08 -35.98
CA GLN A 461 -37.42 -1.88 -34.52
C GLN A 461 -36.17 -2.51 -33.90
N ARG A 462 -35.10 -2.66 -34.69
CA ARG A 462 -33.79 -3.06 -34.18
C ARG A 462 -33.00 -1.82 -33.70
N PRO A 463 -32.18 -1.95 -32.65
CA PRO A 463 -31.42 -0.84 -32.09
C PRO A 463 -30.43 -0.23 -33.09
N ILE A 464 -30.31 1.09 -33.08
CA ILE A 464 -29.29 1.89 -33.80
C ILE A 464 -28.68 2.90 -32.81
N CYS A 465 -27.35 2.97 -32.73
CA CYS A 465 -26.66 3.94 -31.87
C CYS A 465 -26.66 5.35 -32.47
N GLU A 466 -26.36 6.35 -31.64
CA GLU A 466 -26.32 7.77 -32.03
C GLU A 466 -25.33 8.05 -33.18
N LYS A 467 -24.23 7.30 -33.28
CA LYS A 467 -23.26 7.46 -34.38
C LYS A 467 -23.75 6.87 -35.70
N CYS A 468 -24.62 5.86 -35.66
CA CYS A 468 -25.10 5.14 -36.84
C CYS A 468 -26.44 5.65 -37.37
N ILE A 469 -27.17 6.46 -36.59
CA ILE A 469 -28.42 7.11 -37.01
C ILE A 469 -28.17 8.29 -37.96
N VAL A 470 -27.49 8.01 -39.06
CA VAL A 470 -27.12 8.98 -40.10
C VAL A 470 -27.70 8.56 -41.46
N ILE A 471 -27.93 9.54 -42.33
CA ILE A 471 -28.34 9.28 -43.71
C ILE A 471 -27.17 8.64 -44.46
N ASN A 472 -27.36 7.43 -44.96
CA ASN A 472 -26.35 6.68 -45.72
C ASN A 472 -27.01 5.77 -46.74
N GLU A 473 -26.25 4.84 -47.32
CA GLU A 473 -26.74 3.85 -48.29
C GLU A 473 -27.80 2.88 -47.74
N LYS A 474 -27.89 2.73 -46.41
CA LYS A 474 -28.87 1.85 -45.75
C LYS A 474 -30.23 2.52 -45.52
N GLY A 475 -30.34 3.84 -45.70
CA GLY A 475 -31.60 4.56 -45.57
C GLY A 475 -31.47 6.01 -45.11
N THR A 476 -32.62 6.65 -44.89
CA THR A 476 -32.75 8.02 -44.35
C THR A 476 -33.58 8.02 -43.06
N ILE A 477 -33.67 9.17 -42.38
CA ILE A 477 -34.37 9.28 -41.10
C ILE A 477 -35.77 9.85 -41.35
N CYS A 478 -36.80 9.11 -40.96
CA CYS A 478 -38.16 9.63 -41.00
C CYS A 478 -38.36 10.67 -39.89
N THR A 479 -38.71 11.90 -40.25
CA THR A 479 -38.90 13.00 -39.28
C THR A 479 -40.11 12.81 -38.38
N THR A 480 -41.04 11.92 -38.75
CA THR A 480 -42.29 11.68 -38.00
C THR A 480 -42.12 10.63 -36.91
N CYS A 481 -41.43 9.51 -37.18
CA CYS A 481 -41.21 8.46 -36.18
C CYS A 481 -39.79 8.42 -35.62
N GLY A 482 -38.86 9.22 -36.15
CA GLY A 482 -37.47 9.26 -35.73
C GLY A 482 -36.67 8.00 -36.08
N ARG A 483 -37.24 7.07 -36.85
CA ARG A 483 -36.59 5.80 -37.22
C ARG A 483 -35.77 5.95 -38.50
N LYS A 484 -34.72 5.12 -38.62
CA LYS A 484 -33.99 4.96 -39.88
C LYS A 484 -34.77 4.03 -40.80
N VAL A 485 -35.13 4.51 -41.98
CA VAL A 485 -36.01 3.82 -42.92
C VAL A 485 -35.30 3.68 -44.28
N PRO A 486 -35.30 2.48 -44.88
CA PRO A 486 -34.84 2.27 -46.25
C PRO A 486 -35.54 3.20 -47.26
N TYR A 487 -34.82 3.67 -48.28
CA TYR A 487 -35.34 4.65 -49.24
C TYR A 487 -36.57 4.16 -50.03
N ASP A 488 -36.68 2.85 -50.26
CA ASP A 488 -37.80 2.21 -50.94
C ASP A 488 -39.09 2.20 -50.10
N ILE A 489 -38.99 2.50 -48.80
CA ILE A 489 -40.11 2.55 -47.85
C ILE A 489 -40.46 4.02 -47.48
N MET A 490 -39.74 4.99 -48.04
CA MET A 490 -40.04 6.42 -47.89
C MET A 490 -41.20 6.84 -48.81
N TYR A 491 -42.15 7.61 -48.28
CA TYR A 491 -43.22 8.22 -49.07
C TYR A 491 -42.73 9.49 -49.78
N ASP A 492 -42.01 10.33 -49.05
CA ASP A 492 -41.31 11.51 -49.55
C ASP A 492 -39.94 11.64 -48.86
N ASP A 493 -39.24 12.76 -49.07
CA ASP A 493 -37.91 13.00 -48.50
C ASP A 493 -37.88 13.12 -46.97
N LYS A 494 -39.03 13.08 -46.28
CA LYS A 494 -39.16 13.33 -44.83
C LYS A 494 -39.96 12.27 -44.08
N THR A 495 -40.95 11.66 -44.71
CA THR A 495 -41.95 10.80 -44.06
C THR A 495 -41.95 9.41 -44.68
N CYS A 496 -41.97 8.37 -43.84
CA CYS A 496 -42.09 6.99 -44.32
C CYS A 496 -43.55 6.60 -44.59
N LEU A 497 -43.75 5.62 -45.49
CA LEU A 497 -45.07 5.16 -45.90
C LEU A 497 -46.00 4.83 -44.72
N PRO A 498 -45.58 4.09 -43.66
CA PRO A 498 -46.46 3.80 -42.54
C PRO A 498 -46.83 5.00 -41.66
N CYS A 499 -45.99 6.03 -41.62
CA CYS A 499 -46.30 7.27 -40.91
C CYS A 499 -47.31 8.12 -41.67
N GLU A 500 -47.21 8.14 -43.00
CA GLU A 500 -48.19 8.83 -43.83
C GLU A 500 -49.57 8.15 -43.75
N MET A 501 -49.62 6.83 -43.85
CA MET A 501 -50.86 6.06 -43.73
C MET A 501 -51.54 6.13 -42.35
N LYS A 502 -50.86 6.64 -41.32
CA LYS A 502 -51.43 6.91 -39.99
C LYS A 502 -51.97 8.34 -39.86
N ASN A 503 -51.66 9.22 -40.81
CA ASN A 503 -52.14 10.61 -40.85
C ASN A 503 -53.39 10.79 -41.74
N GLU A 504 -53.75 9.80 -42.55
CA GLU A 504 -55.06 9.65 -43.22
C GLU A 504 -56.09 8.98 -42.30
#